data_AF-X1TCL8-F1
#
_entry.id   AF-X1TCL8-F1
#
_cell.length_a   1.000
_cell.length_b   1.000
_cell.length_c   1.000
_cell.angle_alpha   90.00
_cell.angle_beta   90.00
_cell.angle_gamma   90.00
#
_symmetry.space_group_name_H-M   'P 1'
#
loop_
_entity.id
_entity.type
_entity.pdbx_description
1 polymer ?
#
loop_
_entity_poly.entity_id
_entity_poly.type
_entity_poly.pdbx_seq_one_letter_code
_entity_poly.pdbx_strand_id
1 'polypeptide(L)'
;MTTTQRLGIHWLVYDPDGILVQDYEDWSTLYYRQGTDHQFVGGHFNLAKPGTYTINIALSMNPADPEIVDSYYGNLCTVAAAVPEPAFRGFGVREYQTV
;
A
#
# COMPACT_ATOMS: atom_id res chain seq x y z
N MET A 1 -32.63 14.50 -12.42
CA MET A 1 -32.40 14.46 -10.97
C MET A 1 -30.95 14.04 -10.77
N THR A 2 -30.14 14.78 -10.01
CA THR A 2 -28.75 14.39 -9.76
C THR A 2 -28.73 13.38 -8.61
N THR A 3 -28.47 12.11 -8.94
CA THR A 3 -28.34 11.04 -7.96
C THR A 3 -27.12 11.29 -7.08
N THR A 4 -27.32 11.27 -5.77
CA THR A 4 -26.23 11.31 -4.79
C THR A 4 -26.01 9.91 -4.22
N GLN A 5 -24.75 9.54 -3.97
CA GLN A 5 -24.38 8.22 -3.48
C GLN A 5 -23.46 8.31 -2.26
N ARG A 6 -23.51 7.30 -1.38
CA ARG A 6 -22.43 7.04 -0.43
C ARG A 6 -21.37 6.21 -1.14
N LEU A 7 -20.12 6.53 -0.87
CA LEU A 7 -18.95 5.90 -1.49
C LEU A 7 -18.30 5.00 -0.45
N GLY A 8 -18.00 3.77 -0.83
CA GLY A 8 -17.32 2.78 0.01
C GLY A 8 -15.96 2.41 -0.56
N ILE A 9 -15.08 1.96 0.32
CA ILE A 9 -13.77 1.43 -0.03
C ILE A 9 -13.45 0.24 0.85
N HIS A 10 -12.80 -0.76 0.27
CA HIS A 10 -12.14 -1.83 1.01
C HIS A 10 -10.79 -2.09 0.37
N TRP A 11 -9.72 -2.10 1.16
CA TRP A 11 -8.43 -2.55 0.68
C TRP A 11 -7.72 -3.49 1.63
N LEU A 12 -6.98 -4.42 1.04
CA LEU A 12 -6.18 -5.43 1.69
C LEU A 12 -4.75 -5.31 1.19
N VAL A 13 -3.79 -5.23 2.10
CA VAL A 13 -2.36 -5.20 1.77
C VAL A 13 -1.69 -6.45 2.31
N TYR A 14 -0.91 -7.12 1.45
CA TYR A 14 -0.16 -8.31 1.80
C TYR A 14 1.34 -8.04 1.72
N ASP A 15 2.09 -8.64 2.64
CA ASP A 15 3.55 -8.63 2.62
C ASP A 15 4.13 -9.61 1.57
N PRO A 16 5.45 -9.60 1.36
CA PRO A 16 6.09 -10.49 0.39
C PRO A 16 5.91 -11.99 0.63
N ASP A 17 5.52 -12.40 1.85
CA ASP A 17 5.24 -13.79 2.19
C ASP A 17 3.74 -14.12 2.04
N GLY A 18 2.92 -13.16 1.57
CA GLY A 18 1.48 -13.29 1.40
C GLY A 18 0.68 -13.11 2.70
N ILE A 19 1.28 -12.55 3.75
CA ILE A 19 0.59 -12.29 5.03
C ILE A 19 -0.14 -10.95 4.95
N LEU A 20 -1.41 -10.94 5.35
CA LEU A 20 -2.22 -9.73 5.42
C LEU A 20 -1.65 -8.78 6.50
N VAL A 21 -1.16 -7.62 6.09
CA VAL A 21 -0.59 -6.59 6.97
C VAL A 21 -1.52 -5.41 7.19
N GLN A 22 -2.52 -5.24 6.32
CA GLN A 22 -3.57 -4.24 6.51
C GLN A 22 -4.88 -4.71 5.89
N ASP A 23 -5.96 -4.51 6.64
CA ASP A 23 -7.35 -4.62 6.21
C ASP A 23 -8.04 -3.32 6.61
N TYR A 24 -8.45 -2.52 5.62
CA TYR A 24 -9.09 -1.22 5.84
C TYR A 24 -10.38 -1.13 5.03
N GLU A 25 -11.48 -0.87 5.72
CA GLU A 25 -12.79 -0.64 5.14
C GLU A 25 -13.38 0.66 5.68
N ASP A 26 -14.01 1.46 4.82
CA ASP A 26 -14.76 2.63 5.24
C ASP A 26 -15.87 3.01 4.24
N TRP A 27 -16.85 3.76 4.73
CA TRP A 27 -17.93 4.35 3.96
C TRP A 27 -18.05 5.83 4.26
N SER A 28 -18.15 6.65 3.21
CA SER A 28 -18.30 8.09 3.32
C SER A 28 -19.48 8.46 4.24
N THR A 29 -19.26 9.37 5.19
CA THR A 29 -20.31 9.82 6.12
C THR A 29 -21.42 10.59 5.40
N LEU A 30 -21.04 11.36 4.38
CA LEU A 30 -21.93 12.18 3.57
C LEU A 30 -22.21 11.53 2.21
N TYR A 31 -23.22 12.08 1.53
CA TYR A 31 -23.56 11.73 0.17
C TYR A 31 -22.88 12.67 -0.82
N TYR A 32 -22.36 12.12 -1.90
CA TYR A 32 -21.60 12.84 -2.91
C TYR A 32 -22.34 12.88 -4.23
N ARG A 33 -22.13 13.95 -4.99
CA ARG A 33 -22.69 14.13 -6.33
C ARG A 33 -21.71 13.57 -7.35
N GLN A 34 -22.22 13.28 -8.56
CA GLN A 34 -21.34 12.97 -9.67
C GLN A 34 -20.35 14.11 -9.93
N GLY A 35 -19.07 13.78 -10.13
CA GLY A 35 -18.00 14.74 -10.39
C GLY A 35 -17.44 15.44 -9.15
N THR A 36 -17.85 15.03 -7.94
CA THR A 36 -17.23 15.50 -6.69
C THR A 36 -16.36 14.41 -6.08
N ASP A 37 -15.32 14.81 -5.37
CA ASP A 37 -14.34 13.89 -4.79
C ASP A 37 -14.61 13.60 -3.30
N HIS A 38 -14.24 12.40 -2.87
CA HIS A 38 -14.18 11.99 -1.47
C HIS A 38 -12.85 11.27 -1.21
N GLN A 39 -12.15 11.67 -0.16
CA GLN A 39 -10.89 11.06 0.24
C GLN A 39 -11.13 9.98 1.30
N PHE A 40 -10.50 8.83 1.11
CA PHE A 40 -10.35 7.80 2.13
C PHE A 40 -8.92 7.76 2.66
N VAL A 41 -8.76 7.63 3.97
CA VAL A 41 -7.44 7.59 4.64
C VAL A 41 -7.41 6.43 5.61
N GLY A 42 -6.67 5.38 5.26
CA GLY A 42 -6.52 4.21 6.12
C GLY A 42 -5.42 4.33 7.16
N GLY A 43 -5.18 3.21 7.84
CA GLY A 43 -4.15 3.09 8.87
C GLY A 43 -2.72 3.07 8.31
N HIS A 44 -1.75 2.96 9.22
CA HIS A 44 -0.33 2.82 8.89
C HIS A 44 0.13 1.39 9.16
N PHE A 45 1.08 0.90 8.36
CA PHE A 45 1.74 -0.37 8.56
C PHE A 45 3.23 -0.28 8.18
N ASN A 46 4.04 -1.21 8.68
CA ASN A 46 5.48 -1.23 8.45
C ASN A 46 5.85 -2.08 7.25
N LEU A 47 6.71 -1.54 6.38
CA LEU A 47 7.35 -2.28 5.28
C LEU A 47 8.64 -2.95 5.77
N ALA A 48 8.51 -3.93 6.68
CA ALA A 48 9.63 -4.51 7.40
C ALA A 48 10.44 -5.56 6.61
N LYS A 49 9.86 -6.10 5.54
CA LYS A 49 10.47 -7.16 4.73
C LYS A 49 10.88 -6.65 3.35
N PRO A 50 12.04 -7.06 2.82
CA PRO A 50 12.36 -6.86 1.41
C PRO A 50 11.48 -7.76 0.54
N GLY A 51 11.16 -7.29 -0.66
CA GLY A 51 10.28 -7.98 -1.61
C GLY A 51 9.07 -7.15 -2.02
N THR A 52 8.19 -7.75 -2.81
CA THR A 52 7.00 -7.10 -3.36
C THR A 52 5.83 -7.23 -2.40
N TYR A 53 5.25 -6.10 -2.01
CA TYR A 53 3.98 -6.02 -1.31
C TYR A 53 2.86 -5.90 -2.35
N THR A 54 1.74 -6.57 -2.12
CA THR A 54 0.57 -6.51 -3.01
C THR A 54 -0.60 -5.82 -2.34
N ILE A 55 -1.50 -5.26 -3.16
CA ILE A 55 -2.72 -4.60 -2.72
C ILE A 55 -3.90 -5.08 -3.56
N ASN A 56 -5.00 -5.34 -2.87
CA ASN A 56 -6.32 -5.52 -3.45
C ASN A 56 -7.18 -4.37 -2.95
N ILE A 57 -7.80 -3.60 -3.85
CA ILE A 57 -8.66 -2.47 -3.51
C ILE A 57 -9.94 -2.55 -4.34
N ALA A 58 -11.08 -2.31 -3.69
CA ALA A 58 -12.38 -2.21 -4.33
C ALA A 58 -13.09 -0.93 -3.88
N LEU A 59 -13.72 -0.25 -4.83
CA LEU A 59 -14.60 0.89 -4.60
C LEU A 59 -16.04 0.43 -4.76
N SER A 60 -16.91 0.87 -3.85
CA SER A 60 -18.30 0.44 -3.79
C SER A 60 -19.27 1.62 -3.75
N MET A 61 -20.48 1.41 -4.27
CA MET A 61 -21.64 2.29 -4.07
C MET A 61 -22.80 1.49 -3.48
N ASN A 62 -23.88 2.17 -3.08
CA ASN A 62 -25.10 1.55 -2.54
C ASN A 62 -24.87 0.72 -1.26
N PRO A 63 -24.63 1.33 -0.08
CA PRO A 63 -24.24 0.60 1.13
C PRO A 63 -25.24 -0.43 1.65
N ALA A 64 -26.52 -0.36 1.26
CA ALA A 64 -27.53 -1.36 1.65
C ALA A 64 -27.44 -2.65 0.83
N ASP A 65 -26.91 -2.54 -0.40
CA ASP A 65 -26.64 -3.65 -1.32
C ASP A 65 -25.41 -3.27 -2.16
N PRO A 66 -24.20 -3.41 -1.58
CA PRO A 66 -22.98 -2.83 -2.15
C PRO A 66 -22.67 -3.34 -3.57
N GLU A 67 -22.51 -2.42 -4.50
CA GLU A 67 -22.06 -2.70 -5.86
C GLU A 67 -20.62 -2.22 -6.04
N ILE A 68 -19.72 -3.11 -6.46
CA ILE A 68 -18.33 -2.77 -6.77
C ILE A 68 -18.30 -2.05 -8.12
N VAL A 69 -17.86 -0.79 -8.10
CA VAL A 69 -17.82 0.07 -9.29
C VAL A 69 -16.43 0.09 -9.93
N ASP A 70 -15.38 -0.19 -9.17
CA ASP A 70 -14.01 -0.30 -9.66
C ASP A 70 -13.16 -1.14 -8.70
N SER A 71 -12.09 -1.73 -9.21
CA SER A 71 -11.16 -2.49 -8.39
C SER A 71 -9.77 -2.58 -9.01
N TYR A 72 -8.76 -2.75 -8.15
CA TYR A 72 -7.39 -2.98 -8.56
C TYR A 72 -6.76 -4.10 -7.72
N TYR A 73 -6.02 -4.97 -8.40
CA TYR A 73 -5.28 -6.08 -7.80
C TYR A 73 -3.87 -6.06 -8.39
N GLY A 74 -2.86 -5.90 -7.55
CA GLY A 74 -1.50 -5.85 -8.05
C GLY A 74 -0.45 -5.49 -7.01
N ASN A 75 0.67 -4.96 -7.50
CA ASN A 75 1.81 -4.61 -6.66
C ASN A 75 1.58 -3.22 -6.07
N LEU A 76 1.69 -3.12 -4.74
CA LEU A 76 1.74 -1.84 -4.06
C LEU A 76 3.12 -1.19 -4.25
N CYS A 77 4.18 -1.93 -3.90
CA CYS A 77 5.56 -1.49 -4.03
C CYS A 77 6.52 -2.68 -3.88
N THR A 78 7.79 -2.47 -4.25
CA THR A 78 8.87 -3.42 -3.98
C THR A 78 9.92 -2.78 -3.08
N VAL A 79 10.16 -3.39 -1.92
CA VAL A 79 11.19 -2.98 -0.97
C VAL A 79 12.50 -3.67 -1.36
N ALA A 80 13.53 -2.89 -1.68
CA ALA A 80 14.85 -3.43 -1.95
C ALA A 80 15.47 -4.03 -0.69
N ALA A 81 16.21 -5.12 -0.83
CA ALA A 81 17.03 -5.63 0.26
C ALA A 81 18.06 -4.58 0.67
N ALA A 82 18.23 -4.38 1.98
CA ALA A 82 19.31 -3.54 2.48
C ALA A 82 20.65 -4.16 2.03
N VAL A 83 21.46 -3.38 1.33
CA VAL A 83 22.84 -3.77 1.01
C VAL A 83 23.61 -3.71 2.33
N PRO A 84 24.17 -4.83 2.83
CA PRO A 84 24.97 -4.78 4.04
C PRO A 84 26.15 -3.83 3.81
N GLU A 85 26.47 -3.01 4.81
CA GLU A 85 27.65 -2.16 4.71
C GLU A 85 28.89 -3.03 4.46
N PRO A 86 29.77 -2.66 3.51
CA PRO A 86 30.98 -3.43 3.29
C PRO A 86 31.82 -3.44 4.57
N ALA A 87 32.21 -4.63 5.02
CA ALA A 87 33.04 -4.84 6.22
C ALA A 87 34.40 -4.10 6.15
N PHE A 88 34.75 -3.56 4.99
CA PHE A 88 36.04 -2.93 4.69
C PHE A 88 36.02 -1.40 4.79
N ARG A 89 34.94 -0.75 5.27
CA ARG A 89 34.93 0.73 5.44
C ARG A 89 36.08 1.27 6.31
N GLY A 90 36.69 0.43 7.16
CA GLY A 90 37.88 0.75 7.96
C GLY A 90 39.23 0.33 7.36
N PHE A 91 39.24 -0.36 6.21
CA PHE A 91 40.47 -0.85 5.58
C PHE A 91 40.94 0.16 4.53
N GLY A 92 41.98 0.92 4.90
CA GLY A 92 42.82 1.66 3.97
C GLY A 92 44.21 1.02 3.93
N VAL A 93 44.84 1.00 2.76
CA VAL A 93 46.27 0.64 2.64
C VAL A 93 47.06 1.68 3.41
N ARG A 94 47.62 1.31 4.58
CA ARG A 94 48.43 2.21 5.41
C ARG A 94 49.88 2.27 4.95
N GLU A 95 50.39 1.18 4.41
CA GLU A 95 51.77 1.08 3.95
C GLU A 95 51.91 -0.03 2.90
N TYR A 96 52.86 0.14 1.98
CA TYR A 96 53.21 -0.86 0.98
C TYR A 96 54.66 -1.27 1.23
N GLN A 97 54.90 -2.55 1.48
CA GLN A 97 56.24 -3.09 1.72
C GLN A 97 56.60 -4.06 0.59
N THR A 98 57.66 -3.74 -0.15
CA THR A 98 58.21 -4.61 -1.20
C THR A 98 59.19 -5.61 -0.59
N VAL A 99 59.12 -6.86 -1.06
CA VAL A 99 60.04 -7.96 -0.73
C VAL A 99 61.37 -7.77 -1.45
#